data_AF-A0A8T1UKB8-F1
#
_entry.id   AF-A0A8T1UKB8-F1
#
_cell.length_a   1.000
_cell.length_b   1.000
_cell.length_c   1.000
_cell.angle_alpha   90.00
_cell.angle_beta   90.00
_cell.angle_gamma   90.00
#
_symmetry.space_group_name_H-M   'P 1'
#
loop_
_entity.id
_entity.type
_entity.pdbx_description
1 polymer ?
#
loop_
_entity_poly.entity_id
_entity_poly.type
_entity_poly.pdbx_seq_one_letter_code
_entity_poly.pdbx_strand_id
1 'polypeptide(L)'
;MRTAARMSLDIHRAATRRPILLCVDFDETITLHDTTSLLFQLSSSSASTQQQLVTQYVDEVSKFIRRYETKWQQQEHSSNRSRSFDCAGLREFLEGYAAVDLRSVQRVVECRALKGIQHQDLVKAASSVQIRPNCAETLAVADEWNIISVNWNKKLVESVMTQAGVAHEAIQITANEMKVDRQGVTTGEIDVKVQSPMDKAQWIDKVQSMYAGTQPTVVYVGDSATDLLALLAADIGIWIAADDTATSSAKLLRQLAENYGIDVHPLMNCSSVADTAEYPFAETTFEMPN
;
A
#
# COMPACT_ATOMS: atom_id res chain seq x y z
N MET A 1 26.71 -6.49 43.69
CA MET A 1 25.78 -7.60 43.36
C MET A 1 24.47 -7.17 42.67
N ARG A 2 24.31 -5.92 42.21
CA ARG A 2 23.11 -5.45 41.47
C ARG A 2 23.30 -5.33 39.94
N THR A 3 24.49 -5.65 39.43
CA THR A 3 24.86 -5.40 38.02
C THR A 3 24.58 -6.61 37.11
N ALA A 4 24.72 -7.83 37.62
CA ALA A 4 24.48 -9.06 36.86
C ALA A 4 22.98 -9.30 36.57
N ALA A 5 22.09 -8.93 37.50
CA ALA A 5 20.65 -9.09 37.30
C ALA A 5 20.09 -8.13 36.22
N ARG A 6 20.63 -6.90 36.12
CA ARG A 6 20.27 -5.94 35.06
C ARG A 6 20.78 -6.39 33.69
N MET A 7 22.03 -6.84 33.60
CA MET A 7 22.56 -7.44 32.36
C MET A 7 21.80 -8.72 31.95
N SER A 8 21.38 -9.56 32.91
CA SER A 8 20.60 -10.76 32.61
C SER A 8 19.16 -10.46 32.16
N LEU A 9 18.55 -9.37 32.66
CA LEU A 9 17.25 -8.88 32.18
C LEU A 9 17.35 -8.27 30.77
N ASP A 10 18.43 -7.55 30.47
CA ASP A 10 18.65 -6.98 29.13
C ASP A 10 19.01 -8.07 28.11
N ILE A 11 19.73 -9.13 28.52
CA ILE A 11 20.02 -10.30 27.67
C ILE A 11 18.77 -11.18 27.47
N HIS A 12 17.84 -11.25 28.43
CA HIS A 12 16.55 -11.94 28.23
C HIS A 12 15.54 -11.11 27.44
N ARG A 13 15.56 -9.77 27.48
CA ARG A 13 14.74 -8.93 26.59
C ARG A 13 15.17 -9.02 25.13
N ALA A 14 16.44 -9.30 24.85
CA ALA A 14 16.95 -9.49 23.50
C ALA A 14 16.53 -10.84 22.86
N ALA A 15 15.92 -11.75 23.62
CA ALA A 15 15.62 -13.11 23.18
C ALA A 15 14.13 -13.38 22.85
N THR A 16 13.25 -12.37 22.78
CA THR A 16 11.79 -12.64 22.78
C THR A 16 10.93 -11.84 21.81
N ARG A 17 11.47 -10.97 20.94
CA ARG A 17 10.64 -10.31 19.90
C ARG A 17 10.77 -11.06 18.58
N ARG A 18 9.65 -11.37 17.92
CA ARG A 18 9.66 -11.82 16.53
C ARG A 18 10.27 -10.71 15.67
N PRO A 19 11.15 -11.02 14.71
CA PRO A 19 11.67 -10.01 13.78
C PRO A 19 10.51 -9.34 13.04
N ILE A 20 10.64 -8.06 12.71
CA ILE A 20 9.66 -7.31 11.95
C ILE A 20 10.13 -7.22 10.50
N LEU A 21 9.29 -7.71 9.60
CA LEU A 21 9.41 -7.48 8.18
C LEU A 21 8.38 -6.41 7.78
N LEU A 22 8.86 -5.22 7.47
CA LEU A 22 8.03 -4.08 7.11
C LEU A 22 7.91 -3.93 5.59
N CYS A 23 6.71 -4.14 5.07
CA CYS A 23 6.38 -3.99 3.66
C CYS A 23 5.52 -2.74 3.47
N VAL A 24 5.89 -1.87 2.54
CA VAL A 24 5.33 -0.51 2.47
C VAL A 24 5.03 -0.13 1.02
N ASP A 25 3.87 0.47 0.77
CA ASP A 25 3.61 1.15 -0.51
C ASP A 25 4.35 2.50 -0.60
N PHE A 26 4.51 3.04 -1.82
CA PHE A 26 5.24 4.27 -2.04
C PHE A 26 4.35 5.53 -2.13
N ASP A 27 3.43 5.60 -3.08
CA ASP A 27 2.70 6.82 -3.39
C ASP A 27 1.58 7.05 -2.37
N GLU A 28 1.48 8.26 -1.81
CA GLU A 28 0.55 8.60 -0.71
C GLU A 28 0.76 7.80 0.60
N THR A 29 1.58 6.74 0.58
CA THR A 29 2.03 5.98 1.75
C THR A 29 3.37 6.48 2.29
N ILE A 30 4.47 6.37 1.53
CA ILE A 30 5.75 7.00 1.88
C ILE A 30 5.74 8.48 1.51
N THR A 31 5.25 8.80 0.31
CA THR A 31 5.13 10.19 -0.14
C THR A 31 3.89 10.84 0.45
N LEU A 32 3.89 12.18 0.55
CA LEU A 32 2.69 12.92 0.95
C LEU A 32 1.63 12.96 -0.15
N HIS A 33 2.05 12.83 -1.41
CA HIS A 33 1.21 12.96 -2.59
C HIS A 33 1.62 11.94 -3.65
N ASP A 34 0.65 11.55 -4.47
CA ASP A 34 0.88 10.76 -5.67
C ASP A 34 1.91 11.44 -6.61
N THR A 35 2.87 10.65 -7.10
CA THR A 35 3.97 11.12 -7.96
C THR A 35 3.71 10.89 -9.45
N THR A 36 2.56 10.35 -9.85
CA THR A 36 2.20 10.09 -11.26
C THR A 36 2.21 11.38 -12.08
N SER A 37 1.71 12.48 -11.51
CA SER A 37 1.70 13.80 -12.18
C SER A 37 3.10 14.30 -12.51
N LEU A 38 4.10 13.98 -11.69
CA LEU A 38 5.51 14.34 -11.91
C LEU A 38 6.05 13.67 -13.16
N LEU A 39 5.70 12.39 -13.40
CA LEU A 39 6.13 11.66 -14.60
C LEU A 39 5.58 12.31 -15.88
N PHE A 40 4.34 12.79 -15.85
CA PHE A 40 3.76 13.54 -16.96
C PHE A 40 4.45 14.90 -17.17
N GLN A 41 4.78 15.62 -16.10
CA GLN A 41 5.49 16.90 -16.19
C GLN A 41 6.88 16.78 -16.83
N LEU A 42 7.55 15.66 -16.59
CA LEU A 42 8.87 15.37 -17.15
C LEU A 42 8.82 14.84 -18.58
N SER A 43 7.66 14.37 -19.04
CA SER A 43 7.52 13.77 -20.36
C SER A 43 7.31 14.81 -21.45
N SER A 44 7.44 14.38 -22.71
CA SER A 44 7.13 15.22 -23.87
C SER A 44 5.63 15.28 -24.20
N SER A 45 4.76 14.77 -23.32
CA SER A 45 3.31 14.80 -23.58
C SER A 45 2.74 16.19 -23.56
N SER A 46 1.83 16.45 -24.48
CA SER A 46 1.06 17.69 -24.48
C SER A 46 0.09 17.74 -23.29
N ALA A 47 -0.17 18.94 -22.77
CA ALA A 47 -1.15 19.14 -21.69
C ALA A 47 -2.55 18.63 -22.05
N SER A 48 -2.95 18.71 -23.34
CA SER A 48 -4.24 18.17 -23.79
C SER A 48 -4.28 16.64 -23.73
N THR A 49 -3.19 15.96 -24.10
CA THR A 49 -3.07 14.50 -23.97
C THR A 49 -3.17 14.08 -22.50
N GLN A 50 -2.43 14.75 -21.61
CA GLN A 50 -2.44 14.47 -20.17
C GLN A 50 -3.86 14.65 -19.59
N GLN A 51 -4.51 15.78 -19.90
CA GLN A 51 -5.87 16.05 -19.46
C GLN A 51 -6.87 15.02 -19.97
N GLN A 52 -6.71 14.55 -21.22
CA GLN A 52 -7.57 13.52 -21.79
C GLN A 52 -7.41 12.19 -21.05
N LEU A 53 -6.17 11.76 -20.78
CA LEU A 53 -5.89 10.50 -20.08
C LEU A 53 -6.48 10.52 -18.66
N VAL A 54 -6.27 11.62 -17.92
CA VAL A 54 -6.82 11.81 -16.57
C VAL A 54 -8.35 11.80 -16.60
N THR A 55 -8.97 12.57 -17.51
CA THR A 55 -10.43 12.62 -17.64
C THR A 55 -11.02 11.24 -17.92
N GLN A 56 -10.42 10.48 -18.84
CA GLN A 56 -10.88 9.13 -19.17
C GLN A 56 -10.74 8.16 -18.01
N TYR A 57 -9.62 8.21 -17.27
CA TYR A 57 -9.43 7.40 -16.07
C TYR A 57 -10.50 7.71 -15.01
N VAL A 58 -10.68 8.99 -14.67
CA VAL A 58 -11.66 9.43 -13.67
C VAL A 58 -13.08 9.02 -14.05
N ASP A 59 -13.47 9.17 -15.32
CA ASP A 59 -14.79 8.78 -15.80
C ASP A 59 -15.02 7.26 -15.72
N GLU A 60 -14.04 6.44 -16.13
CA GLU A 60 -14.15 4.99 -16.06
C GLU A 60 -14.20 4.47 -14.62
N VAL A 61 -13.34 4.99 -13.74
CA VAL A 61 -13.33 4.63 -12.32
C VAL A 61 -14.62 5.07 -11.64
N SER A 62 -15.09 6.28 -11.89
CA SER A 62 -16.35 6.79 -11.32
C SER A 62 -17.55 5.95 -11.78
N LYS A 63 -17.60 5.58 -13.07
CA LYS A 63 -18.63 4.68 -13.60
C LYS A 63 -18.56 3.29 -12.98
N PHE A 64 -17.37 2.77 -12.75
CA PHE A 64 -17.17 1.48 -12.10
C PHE A 64 -17.66 1.52 -10.64
N ILE A 65 -17.18 2.47 -9.84
CA ILE A 65 -17.55 2.63 -8.43
C ILE A 65 -19.06 2.83 -8.28
N ARG A 66 -19.69 3.68 -9.10
CA ARG A 66 -21.15 3.92 -9.04
C ARG A 66 -21.99 2.65 -9.18
N ARG A 67 -21.54 1.66 -9.97
CA ARG A 67 -22.25 0.37 -10.11
C ARG A 67 -22.26 -0.39 -8.79
N TYR A 68 -21.17 -0.33 -8.04
CA TYR A 68 -21.06 -0.94 -6.73
C TYR A 68 -21.76 -0.14 -5.64
N GLU A 69 -21.72 1.19 -5.67
CA GLU A 69 -22.51 2.03 -4.75
C GLU A 69 -24.00 1.69 -4.82
N THR A 70 -24.52 1.45 -6.03
CA THR A 70 -25.92 1.02 -6.22
C THR A 70 -26.17 -0.36 -5.60
N LYS A 71 -25.25 -1.32 -5.76
CA LYS A 71 -25.35 -2.65 -5.14
C LYS A 71 -25.31 -2.55 -3.61
N TRP A 72 -24.36 -1.79 -3.06
CA TRP A 72 -24.19 -1.58 -1.61
C TRP A 72 -25.43 -0.96 -0.98
N GLN A 73 -26.03 0.06 -1.61
CA GLN A 73 -27.27 0.68 -1.14
C GLN A 73 -28.44 -0.29 -1.10
N GLN A 74 -28.61 -1.14 -2.12
CA GLN A 74 -29.69 -2.15 -2.14
C GLN A 74 -29.53 -3.19 -1.04
N GLN A 75 -28.28 -3.58 -0.73
CA GLN A 75 -27.95 -4.51 0.35
C GLN A 75 -28.17 -3.91 1.74
N GLU A 76 -27.90 -2.62 1.94
CA GLU A 76 -28.21 -1.93 3.22
C GLU A 76 -29.71 -1.93 3.55
N HIS A 77 -30.57 -1.69 2.58
CA HIS A 77 -32.02 -1.63 2.80
C HIS A 77 -32.65 -2.99 3.12
N SER A 78 -31.92 -4.08 2.88
CA SER A 78 -32.41 -5.46 3.02
C SER A 78 -31.86 -6.19 4.25
N SER A 79 -30.92 -5.61 5.00
CA SER A 79 -30.24 -6.30 6.11
C SER A 79 -30.07 -5.44 7.36
N ASN A 80 -30.46 -5.98 8.53
CA ASN A 80 -30.32 -5.34 9.84
C ASN A 80 -29.04 -5.86 10.54
N ARG A 81 -27.90 -5.27 10.18
CA ARG A 81 -26.55 -5.24 10.82
C ARG A 81 -26.01 -6.45 11.62
N SER A 82 -25.11 -7.19 10.99
CA SER A 82 -23.64 -7.20 11.24
C SER A 82 -23.03 -7.88 10.01
N ARG A 83 -22.21 -7.18 9.22
CA ARG A 83 -21.69 -7.75 7.97
C ARG A 83 -20.49 -8.63 8.31
N SER A 84 -20.66 -9.94 8.19
CA SER A 84 -19.53 -10.87 8.16
C SER A 84 -18.57 -10.49 7.03
N PHE A 85 -17.27 -10.68 7.24
CA PHE A 85 -16.26 -10.41 6.23
C PHE A 85 -16.57 -11.17 4.91
N ASP A 86 -16.85 -10.42 3.84
CA ASP A 86 -17.16 -10.94 2.50
C ASP A 86 -15.91 -10.88 1.60
N CYS A 87 -15.03 -11.87 1.79
CA CYS A 87 -13.79 -12.00 1.02
C CYS A 87 -14.05 -12.17 -0.49
N ALA A 88 -15.09 -12.91 -0.86
CA ALA A 88 -15.38 -13.22 -2.27
C ALA A 88 -15.88 -11.98 -3.02
N GLY A 89 -16.84 -11.25 -2.45
CA GLY A 89 -17.34 -10.01 -3.03
C GLY A 89 -16.28 -8.91 -3.07
N LEU A 90 -15.40 -8.85 -2.06
CA LEU A 90 -14.28 -7.92 -2.06
C LEU A 90 -13.30 -8.21 -3.20
N ARG A 91 -12.93 -9.48 -3.41
CA ARG A 91 -12.07 -9.89 -4.52
C ARG A 91 -12.70 -9.58 -5.88
N GLU A 92 -14.00 -9.85 -6.07
CA GLU A 92 -14.73 -9.48 -7.31
C GLU A 92 -14.63 -7.97 -7.58
N PHE A 93 -14.81 -7.13 -6.56
CA PHE A 93 -14.66 -5.68 -6.69
C PHE A 93 -13.25 -5.32 -7.13
N LEU A 94 -12.24 -5.82 -6.42
CA LEU A 94 -10.84 -5.44 -6.62
C LEU A 94 -10.29 -5.93 -7.98
N GLU A 95 -10.75 -7.08 -8.47
CA GLU A 95 -10.46 -7.55 -9.83
C GLU A 95 -11.04 -6.62 -10.89
N GLY A 96 -12.30 -6.19 -10.72
CA GLY A 96 -12.94 -5.23 -11.61
C GLY A 96 -12.27 -3.86 -11.59
N TYR A 97 -11.86 -3.40 -10.40
CA TYR A 97 -11.13 -2.15 -10.22
C TYR A 97 -9.76 -2.21 -10.90
N ALA A 98 -8.99 -3.28 -10.68
CA ALA A 98 -7.70 -3.50 -11.33
C ALA A 98 -7.81 -3.55 -12.86
N ALA A 99 -8.89 -4.11 -13.40
CA ALA A 99 -9.12 -4.11 -14.84
C ALA A 99 -9.39 -2.70 -15.40
N VAL A 100 -10.04 -1.81 -14.64
CA VAL A 100 -10.20 -0.40 -15.02
C VAL A 100 -8.87 0.32 -15.01
N ASP A 101 -8.11 0.14 -13.93
CA ASP A 101 -6.78 0.72 -13.79
C ASP A 101 -5.83 0.28 -14.91
N LEU A 102 -5.79 -1.02 -15.24
CA LEU A 102 -4.95 -1.57 -16.30
C LEU A 102 -5.25 -0.94 -17.66
N ARG A 103 -6.52 -0.70 -18.00
CA ARG A 103 -6.88 -0.01 -19.25
C ARG A 103 -6.35 1.41 -19.30
N SER A 104 -6.26 2.09 -18.16
CA SER A 104 -5.67 3.42 -18.07
C SER A 104 -4.17 3.41 -18.37
N VAL A 105 -3.45 2.43 -17.81
CA VAL A 105 -2.02 2.21 -18.08
C VAL A 105 -1.80 1.86 -19.56
N GLN A 106 -2.66 1.01 -20.14
CA GLN A 106 -2.60 0.67 -21.56
C GLN A 106 -2.72 1.91 -22.45
N ARG A 107 -3.68 2.81 -22.18
CA ARG A 107 -3.81 4.08 -22.92
C ARG A 107 -2.56 4.94 -22.84
N VAL A 108 -1.96 5.06 -21.65
CA VAL A 108 -0.70 5.80 -21.42
C VAL A 108 0.41 5.23 -22.31
N VAL A 109 0.54 3.91 -22.37
CA VAL A 109 1.54 3.21 -23.19
C VAL A 109 1.26 3.36 -24.69
N GLU A 110 0.00 3.18 -25.12
CA GLU A 110 -0.42 3.25 -26.52
C GLU A 110 -0.12 4.61 -27.16
N CYS A 111 -0.42 5.70 -26.45
CA CYS A 111 -0.11 7.05 -26.92
C CYS A 111 1.30 7.52 -26.58
N ARG A 112 2.14 6.65 -25.99
CA ARG A 112 3.53 6.94 -25.59
C ARG A 112 3.64 8.16 -24.68
N ALA A 113 2.68 8.33 -23.76
CA ALA A 113 2.55 9.57 -22.99
C ALA A 113 3.75 9.85 -22.07
N LEU A 114 4.52 8.83 -21.71
CA LEU A 114 5.71 8.96 -20.86
C LEU A 114 7.02 8.92 -21.67
N LYS A 115 6.97 9.14 -22.99
CA LYS A 115 8.17 9.21 -23.82
C LYS A 115 8.94 10.51 -23.56
N GLY A 116 10.26 10.44 -23.64
CA GLY A 116 11.14 11.62 -23.66
C GLY A 116 11.73 12.03 -22.30
N ILE A 117 11.46 11.28 -21.24
CA ILE A 117 12.00 11.54 -19.90
C ILE A 117 13.45 11.06 -19.87
N GLN A 118 14.39 11.91 -19.46
CA GLN A 118 15.77 11.48 -19.23
C GLN A 118 15.96 11.00 -17.79
N HIS A 119 16.84 10.02 -17.61
CA HIS A 119 17.19 9.50 -16.29
C HIS A 119 17.63 10.59 -15.29
N GLN A 120 18.43 11.55 -15.75
CA GLN A 120 18.90 12.66 -14.92
C GLN A 120 17.77 13.57 -14.43
N ASP A 121 16.66 13.65 -15.18
CA ASP A 121 15.54 14.52 -14.83
C ASP A 121 14.67 13.85 -13.75
N LEU A 122 14.55 12.52 -13.76
CA LEU A 122 13.95 11.75 -12.65
C LEU A 122 14.72 11.94 -11.35
N VAL A 123 16.05 11.87 -11.40
CA VAL A 123 16.91 12.08 -10.23
C VAL A 123 16.77 13.51 -9.68
N LYS A 124 16.71 14.52 -10.55
CA LYS A 124 16.48 15.91 -10.12
C LYS A 124 15.09 16.08 -9.52
N ALA A 125 14.06 15.54 -10.17
CA ALA A 125 12.67 15.65 -9.76
C ALA A 125 12.36 14.93 -8.45
N ALA A 126 13.12 13.89 -8.09
CA ALA A 126 13.00 13.24 -6.79
C ALA A 126 13.15 14.21 -5.61
N SER A 127 13.90 15.32 -5.79
CA SER A 127 14.12 16.30 -4.72
C SER A 127 12.91 17.17 -4.40
N SER A 128 11.94 17.23 -5.31
CA SER A 128 10.66 17.90 -5.07
C SER A 128 9.60 16.98 -4.48
N VAL A 129 9.86 15.66 -4.40
CA VAL A 129 8.91 14.71 -3.83
C VAL A 129 8.98 14.80 -2.30
N GLN A 130 7.88 15.22 -1.70
CA GLN A 130 7.77 15.28 -0.25
C GLN A 130 7.44 13.90 0.32
N ILE A 131 8.22 13.45 1.28
CA ILE A 131 7.98 12.21 2.04
C ILE A 131 7.31 12.52 3.37
N ARG A 132 6.60 11.55 3.92
CA ARG A 132 6.04 11.64 5.27
C ARG A 132 7.15 11.81 6.31
N PRO A 133 6.93 12.65 7.34
CA PRO A 133 7.84 12.73 8.47
C PRO A 133 8.12 11.34 9.05
N ASN A 134 9.34 11.16 9.56
CA ASN A 134 9.76 9.96 10.28
C ASN A 134 9.81 8.68 9.40
N CYS A 135 9.75 8.79 8.07
CA CYS A 135 9.80 7.62 7.17
C CYS A 135 11.10 6.82 7.34
N ALA A 136 12.25 7.50 7.28
CA ALA A 136 13.56 6.85 7.42
C ALA A 136 13.72 6.17 8.79
N GLU A 137 13.31 6.86 9.85
CA GLU A 137 13.33 6.35 11.22
C GLU A 137 12.41 5.13 11.37
N THR A 138 11.24 5.15 10.76
CA THR A 138 10.28 4.04 10.80
C THR A 138 10.84 2.80 10.10
N LEU A 139 11.41 2.96 8.91
CA LEU A 139 12.06 1.87 8.19
C LEU A 139 13.24 1.29 8.98
N ALA A 140 14.01 2.14 9.67
CA ALA A 140 15.15 1.73 10.49
C ALA A 140 14.77 0.97 11.78
N VAL A 141 13.51 1.01 12.22
CA VAL A 141 13.02 0.21 13.36
C VAL A 141 12.77 -1.24 12.97
N ALA A 142 12.45 -1.51 11.70
CA ALA A 142 12.21 -2.85 11.19
C ALA A 142 13.52 -3.64 11.10
N ASP A 143 13.44 -4.95 11.31
CA ASP A 143 14.61 -5.83 11.15
C ASP A 143 14.90 -6.04 9.65
N GLU A 144 13.86 -6.07 8.82
CA GLU A 144 13.93 -6.02 7.36
C GLU A 144 12.82 -5.13 6.81
N TRP A 145 13.05 -4.47 5.68
CA TRP A 145 12.01 -3.67 5.03
C TRP A 145 12.04 -3.78 3.51
N ASN A 146 10.88 -3.60 2.90
CA ASN A 146 10.69 -3.64 1.45
C ASN A 146 9.63 -2.63 1.01
N ILE A 147 9.83 -2.06 -0.17
CA ILE A 147 8.83 -1.25 -0.87
C ILE A 147 8.24 -2.08 -2.00
N ILE A 148 6.91 -2.10 -2.09
CA ILE A 148 6.19 -2.63 -3.24
C ILE A 148 5.19 -1.59 -3.74
N SER A 149 5.33 -1.16 -4.99
CA SER A 149 4.54 -0.07 -5.54
C SER A 149 4.12 -0.32 -6.99
N VAL A 150 2.94 0.20 -7.34
CA VAL A 150 2.46 0.29 -8.72
C VAL A 150 3.08 1.46 -9.50
N ASN A 151 3.92 2.29 -8.84
CA ASN A 151 4.61 3.41 -9.47
C ASN A 151 5.26 3.00 -10.78
N TRP A 152 5.08 3.82 -11.81
CA TRP A 152 5.51 3.49 -13.18
C TRP A 152 7.02 3.54 -13.40
N ASN A 153 7.79 4.03 -12.43
CA ASN A 153 9.24 4.11 -12.55
C ASN A 153 9.99 3.88 -11.23
N LYS A 154 10.53 2.67 -11.08
CA LYS A 154 11.37 2.26 -9.96
C LYS A 154 12.54 3.21 -9.71
N LYS A 155 13.14 3.79 -10.76
CA LYS A 155 14.25 4.72 -10.56
C LYS A 155 13.84 6.00 -9.82
N LEU A 156 12.63 6.51 -10.06
CA LEU A 156 12.09 7.62 -9.28
C LEU A 156 12.01 7.24 -7.79
N VAL A 157 11.42 6.08 -7.49
CA VAL A 157 11.29 5.54 -6.12
C VAL A 157 12.66 5.45 -5.45
N GLU A 158 13.64 4.79 -6.09
CA GLU A 158 15.03 4.70 -5.58
C GLU A 158 15.66 6.07 -5.34
N SER A 159 15.43 7.02 -6.25
CA SER A 159 16.00 8.36 -6.15
C SER A 159 15.41 9.15 -4.97
N VAL A 160 14.11 9.02 -4.74
CA VAL A 160 13.43 9.63 -3.59
C VAL A 160 13.95 9.04 -2.28
N MET A 161 14.05 7.70 -2.19
CA MET A 161 14.57 7.04 -0.99
C MET A 161 16.05 7.40 -0.72
N THR A 162 16.88 7.48 -1.76
CA THR A 162 18.27 7.91 -1.63
C THR A 162 18.36 9.32 -1.06
N GLN A 163 17.56 10.25 -1.58
CA GLN A 163 17.56 11.65 -1.15
C GLN A 163 16.96 11.85 0.25
N ALA A 164 16.06 10.95 0.65
CA ALA A 164 15.57 10.83 2.02
C ALA A 164 16.62 10.32 3.02
N GLY A 165 17.82 9.95 2.56
CA GLY A 165 18.87 9.37 3.40
C GLY A 165 18.65 7.89 3.75
N VAL A 166 17.76 7.19 3.03
CA VAL A 166 17.49 5.77 3.24
C VAL A 166 18.41 4.94 2.36
N ALA A 167 19.40 4.31 2.98
CA ALA A 167 20.25 3.32 2.31
C ALA A 167 19.43 2.08 1.96
N HIS A 168 19.57 1.58 0.73
CA HIS A 168 18.77 0.47 0.23
C HIS A 168 19.49 -0.35 -0.83
N GLU A 169 19.16 -1.63 -0.90
CA GLU A 169 19.54 -2.51 -1.98
C GLU A 169 18.45 -2.54 -3.05
N ALA A 170 18.84 -2.79 -4.31
CA ALA A 170 17.89 -2.86 -5.43
C ALA A 170 16.81 -3.94 -5.23
N ILE A 171 17.08 -4.98 -4.44
CA ILE A 171 16.13 -6.06 -4.15
C ILE A 171 14.99 -5.62 -3.20
N GLN A 172 15.21 -4.58 -2.40
CA GLN A 172 14.23 -4.10 -1.41
C GLN A 172 13.11 -3.28 -2.06
N ILE A 173 13.27 -2.84 -3.31
CA ILE A 173 12.30 -1.98 -4.00
C ILE A 173 11.74 -2.73 -5.20
N THR A 174 10.45 -3.08 -5.15
CA THR A 174 9.71 -3.67 -6.26
C THR A 174 8.72 -2.63 -6.82
N ALA A 175 8.97 -2.15 -8.03
CA ALA A 175 8.09 -1.23 -8.75
C ALA A 175 8.20 -1.45 -10.26
N ASN A 176 7.29 -0.84 -11.03
CA ASN A 176 7.32 -0.92 -12.49
C ASN A 176 8.49 -0.10 -13.05
N GLU A 177 8.92 -0.40 -14.28
CA GLU A 177 10.07 0.27 -14.88
C GLU A 177 9.71 0.82 -16.26
N MET A 178 9.99 2.10 -16.51
CA MET A 178 9.84 2.63 -17.87
C MET A 178 10.99 2.13 -18.75
N LYS A 179 10.68 1.62 -19.94
CA LYS A 179 11.72 1.20 -20.88
C LYS A 179 12.44 2.41 -21.46
N VAL A 180 13.76 2.33 -21.54
CA VAL A 180 14.62 3.36 -22.14
C VAL A 180 15.21 2.90 -23.47
N ASP A 181 15.51 3.85 -24.35
CA ASP A 181 16.26 3.61 -25.58
C ASP A 181 17.78 3.54 -25.31
N ARG A 182 18.58 3.45 -26.38
CA ARG A 182 20.04 3.36 -26.29
C ARG A 182 20.69 4.63 -25.72
N GLN A 183 19.96 5.75 -25.70
CA GLN A 183 20.40 7.04 -25.19
C GLN A 183 19.96 7.26 -23.72
N GLY A 184 19.27 6.28 -23.11
CA GLY A 184 18.78 6.39 -21.74
C GLY A 184 17.52 7.27 -21.61
N VAL A 185 16.78 7.45 -22.70
CA VAL A 185 15.53 8.24 -22.74
C VAL A 185 14.33 7.30 -22.76
N THR A 186 13.28 7.61 -22.01
CA THR A 186 12.10 6.75 -21.95
C THR A 186 11.40 6.66 -23.30
N THR A 187 10.98 5.44 -23.67
CA THR A 187 10.33 5.15 -24.95
C THR A 187 8.81 5.34 -24.90
N GLY A 188 8.24 5.52 -23.71
CA GLY A 188 6.81 5.52 -23.45
C GLY A 188 6.21 4.12 -23.17
N GLU A 189 7.03 3.07 -23.18
CA GLU A 189 6.63 1.74 -22.69
C GLU A 189 6.95 1.55 -21.21
N ILE A 190 6.15 0.73 -20.52
CA ILE A 190 6.31 0.37 -19.12
C ILE A 190 6.45 -1.16 -19.04
N ASP A 191 7.49 -1.62 -18.35
CA ASP A 191 7.63 -2.99 -17.86
C ASP A 191 6.86 -3.13 -16.55
N VAL A 192 5.68 -3.72 -16.64
CA VAL A 192 4.71 -3.82 -15.54
C VAL A 192 4.99 -5.10 -14.74
N LYS A 193 5.48 -4.93 -13.51
CA LYS A 193 5.80 -5.97 -12.53
C LYS A 193 4.76 -6.08 -11.42
N VAL A 194 4.12 -4.96 -11.07
CA VAL A 194 3.08 -4.85 -10.05
C VAL A 194 2.00 -3.93 -10.60
N GLN A 195 0.77 -4.40 -10.70
CA GLN A 195 -0.33 -3.63 -11.28
C GLN A 195 -1.56 -3.60 -10.39
N SER A 196 -1.82 -4.66 -9.66
CA SER A 196 -3.11 -4.91 -9.05
C SER A 196 -3.03 -5.20 -7.55
N PRO A 197 -4.16 -5.11 -6.83
CA PRO A 197 -4.25 -5.59 -5.45
C PRO A 197 -3.81 -7.06 -5.31
N MET A 198 -4.10 -7.88 -6.32
CA MET A 198 -3.75 -9.28 -6.34
C MET A 198 -2.23 -9.48 -6.44
N ASP A 199 -1.54 -8.66 -7.24
CA ASP A 199 -0.07 -8.74 -7.36
C ASP A 199 0.61 -8.40 -6.03
N LYS A 200 0.11 -7.36 -5.33
CA LYS A 200 0.64 -6.98 -4.01
C LYS A 200 0.41 -8.08 -2.97
N ALA A 201 -0.76 -8.71 -2.95
CA ALA A 201 -1.03 -9.84 -2.05
C ALA A 201 -0.14 -11.08 -2.37
N GLN A 202 0.00 -11.44 -3.64
CA GLN A 202 0.88 -12.54 -4.06
C GLN A 202 2.34 -12.26 -3.70
N TRP A 203 2.77 -11.00 -3.76
CA TRP A 203 4.10 -10.61 -3.33
C TRP A 203 4.27 -10.80 -1.82
N ILE A 204 3.26 -10.50 -0.99
CA ILE A 204 3.29 -10.79 0.45
C ILE A 204 3.45 -12.28 0.72
N ASP A 205 2.68 -13.14 0.05
CA ASP A 205 2.79 -14.60 0.17
C ASP A 205 4.21 -15.08 -0.18
N LYS A 206 4.79 -14.53 -1.26
CA LYS A 206 6.15 -14.84 -1.70
C LYS A 206 7.18 -14.44 -0.65
N VAL A 207 7.04 -13.26 -0.06
CA VAL A 207 7.99 -12.75 0.93
C VAL A 207 7.87 -13.53 2.24
N GLN A 208 6.66 -13.81 2.71
CA GLN A 208 6.46 -14.72 3.85
C GLN A 208 7.17 -16.07 3.63
N SER A 209 7.08 -16.62 2.41
CA SER A 209 7.78 -17.87 2.06
C SER A 209 9.30 -17.72 2.08
N MET A 210 9.85 -16.59 1.62
CA MET A 210 11.29 -16.31 1.65
C MET A 210 11.84 -16.22 3.08
N TYR A 211 11.04 -15.70 4.01
CA TYR A 211 11.42 -15.54 5.43
C TYR A 211 10.90 -16.66 6.35
N ALA A 212 10.39 -17.76 5.81
CA ALA A 212 9.78 -18.86 6.57
C ALA A 212 10.69 -19.44 7.67
N GLY A 213 12.02 -19.37 7.50
CA GLY A 213 12.99 -19.81 8.51
C GLY A 213 13.12 -18.88 9.72
N THR A 214 12.76 -17.61 9.58
CA THR A 214 12.84 -16.60 10.66
C THR A 214 11.46 -16.25 11.24
N GLN A 215 10.38 -16.59 10.53
CA GLN A 215 8.99 -16.35 10.92
C GLN A 215 8.76 -14.92 11.46
N PRO A 216 9.12 -13.89 10.68
CA PRO A 216 8.93 -12.51 11.12
C PRO A 216 7.44 -12.20 11.23
N THR A 217 7.10 -11.21 12.05
CA THR A 217 5.81 -10.53 11.94
C THR A 217 5.84 -9.66 10.69
N VAL A 218 4.99 -9.99 9.72
CA VAL A 218 4.85 -9.25 8.47
C VAL A 218 3.87 -8.12 8.66
N VAL A 219 4.37 -6.90 8.52
CA VAL A 219 3.57 -5.67 8.60
C VAL A 219 3.45 -5.12 7.19
N TYR A 220 2.23 -4.81 6.74
CA TYR A 220 2.02 -4.08 5.49
C TYR A 220 1.46 -2.68 5.77
N VAL A 221 2.00 -1.66 5.13
CA VAL A 221 1.50 -0.28 5.21
C VAL A 221 1.09 0.20 3.83
N GLY A 222 -0.13 0.70 3.71
CA GLY A 222 -0.68 1.23 2.47
C GLY A 222 -1.81 2.24 2.71
N ASP A 223 -2.28 2.90 1.67
CA ASP A 223 -3.27 3.99 1.77
C ASP A 223 -4.54 3.75 0.94
N SER A 224 -4.50 2.82 -0.02
CA SER A 224 -5.47 2.77 -1.11
C SER A 224 -6.16 1.41 -1.30
N ALA A 225 -7.16 1.36 -2.19
CA ALA A 225 -7.78 0.11 -2.63
C ALA A 225 -6.78 -0.85 -3.30
N THR A 226 -5.66 -0.34 -3.84
CA THR A 226 -4.61 -1.21 -4.42
C THR A 226 -3.85 -2.00 -3.36
N ASP A 227 -3.87 -1.53 -2.11
CA ASP A 227 -3.17 -2.14 -0.99
C ASP A 227 -4.03 -3.14 -0.22
N LEU A 228 -5.34 -3.13 -0.43
CA LEU A 228 -6.30 -3.78 0.47
C LEU A 228 -6.08 -5.29 0.62
N LEU A 229 -5.75 -6.01 -0.45
CA LEU A 229 -5.46 -7.44 -0.33
C LEU A 229 -4.12 -7.70 0.37
N ALA A 230 -3.12 -6.83 0.20
CA ALA A 230 -1.84 -6.96 0.90
C ALA A 230 -1.97 -6.61 2.39
N LEU A 231 -2.76 -5.59 2.72
CA LEU A 231 -3.14 -5.25 4.10
C LEU A 231 -3.81 -6.43 4.82
N LEU A 232 -4.69 -7.16 4.12
CA LEU A 232 -5.38 -8.34 4.67
C LEU A 232 -4.53 -9.61 4.69
N ALA A 233 -3.52 -9.72 3.82
CA ALA A 233 -2.62 -10.89 3.76
C ALA A 233 -1.47 -10.82 4.79
N ALA A 234 -1.12 -9.63 5.25
CA ALA A 234 -0.12 -9.43 6.29
C ALA A 234 -0.62 -9.85 7.68
N ASP A 235 0.30 -10.11 8.62
CA ASP A 235 -0.08 -10.34 10.02
C ASP A 235 -0.67 -9.06 10.64
N ILE A 236 -0.16 -7.91 10.22
CA ILE A 236 -0.63 -6.58 10.63
C ILE A 236 -0.74 -5.69 9.39
N GLY A 237 -1.97 -5.36 9.00
CA GLY A 237 -2.26 -4.33 8.00
C GLY A 237 -2.41 -2.96 8.66
N ILE A 238 -1.60 -1.99 8.24
CA ILE A 238 -1.69 -0.59 8.67
C ILE A 238 -2.17 0.26 7.50
N TRP A 239 -3.40 0.75 7.62
CA TRP A 239 -3.94 1.72 6.68
C TRP A 239 -3.56 3.15 7.10
N ILE A 240 -2.82 3.85 6.24
CA ILE A 240 -2.58 5.29 6.36
C ILE A 240 -3.81 6.04 5.84
N ALA A 241 -4.69 6.43 6.77
CA ALA A 241 -5.81 7.30 6.43
C ALA A 241 -5.31 8.73 6.20
N ALA A 242 -5.65 9.31 5.06
CA ALA A 242 -5.49 10.76 4.87
C ALA A 242 -6.42 11.52 5.83
N ASP A 243 -5.89 12.55 6.50
CA ASP A 243 -6.66 13.41 7.41
C ASP A 243 -7.79 14.15 6.69
N ASP A 244 -7.66 14.36 5.38
CA ASP A 244 -8.69 14.93 4.54
C ASP A 244 -9.42 13.81 3.77
N THR A 245 -10.68 13.57 4.14
CA THR A 245 -11.61 12.66 3.44
C THR A 245 -11.89 13.06 1.97
N ALA A 246 -11.22 14.10 1.46
CA ALA A 246 -11.36 14.62 0.11
C ALA A 246 -10.66 13.79 -0.99
N THR A 247 -9.68 12.93 -0.68
CA THR A 247 -9.08 12.08 -1.72
C THR A 247 -10.00 10.90 -2.07
N SER A 248 -10.16 10.63 -3.37
CA SER A 248 -11.02 9.55 -3.85
C SER A 248 -10.53 8.16 -3.41
N SER A 249 -9.21 8.00 -3.21
CA SER A 249 -8.56 6.76 -2.77
C SER A 249 -8.97 6.39 -1.34
N ALA A 250 -8.79 7.30 -0.38
CA ALA A 250 -9.13 7.09 1.03
C ALA A 250 -10.63 6.89 1.24
N LYS A 251 -11.47 7.63 0.50
CA LYS A 251 -12.93 7.45 0.54
C LYS A 251 -13.34 6.06 0.05
N LEU A 252 -12.77 5.62 -1.07
CA LEU A 252 -13.09 4.29 -1.62
C LEU A 252 -12.68 3.19 -0.64
N LEU A 253 -11.46 3.26 -0.09
CA LEU A 253 -10.99 2.24 0.85
C LEU A 253 -11.89 2.14 2.09
N ARG A 254 -12.37 3.28 2.62
CA ARG A 254 -13.37 3.32 3.69
C ARG A 254 -14.67 2.62 3.29
N GLN A 255 -15.20 2.93 2.11
CA GLN A 255 -16.41 2.28 1.60
C GLN A 255 -16.22 0.76 1.45
N LEU A 256 -15.05 0.32 0.99
CA LEU A 256 -14.74 -1.11 0.89
C LEU A 256 -14.71 -1.77 2.27
N ALA A 257 -14.06 -1.15 3.26
CA ALA A 257 -14.03 -1.69 4.61
C ALA A 257 -15.44 -1.86 5.20
N GLU A 258 -16.28 -0.83 5.08
CA GLU A 258 -17.65 -0.82 5.61
C GLU A 258 -18.58 -1.81 4.88
N ASN A 259 -18.45 -1.92 3.55
CA ASN A 259 -19.35 -2.74 2.74
C ASN A 259 -18.98 -4.21 2.71
N TYR A 260 -17.71 -4.55 2.92
CA TYR A 260 -17.23 -5.94 2.93
C TYR A 260 -16.91 -6.48 4.32
N GLY A 261 -17.24 -5.74 5.39
CA GLY A 261 -17.10 -6.22 6.76
C GLY A 261 -15.65 -6.38 7.20
N ILE A 262 -14.81 -5.38 6.89
CA ILE A 262 -13.41 -5.34 7.32
C ILE A 262 -13.33 -4.54 8.62
N ASP A 263 -12.76 -5.16 9.65
CA ASP A 263 -12.54 -4.50 10.93
C ASP A 263 -11.38 -3.51 10.84
N VAL A 264 -11.65 -2.25 11.16
CA VAL A 264 -10.65 -1.18 11.16
C VAL A 264 -10.62 -0.56 12.55
N HIS A 265 -9.44 -0.56 13.16
CA HIS A 265 -9.21 0.02 14.47
C HIS A 265 -8.20 1.18 14.38
N PRO A 266 -8.43 2.31 15.07
CA PRO A 266 -7.42 3.35 15.18
C PRO A 266 -6.13 2.81 15.77
N LEU A 267 -4.98 3.24 15.24
CA LEU A 267 -3.70 2.97 15.89
C LEU A 267 -3.69 3.69 17.24
N MET A 268 -3.69 2.90 18.32
CA MET A 268 -3.60 3.42 19.67
C MET A 268 -2.13 3.48 20.10
N ASN A 269 -1.73 4.54 20.78
CA ASN A 269 -0.43 4.57 21.43
C ASN A 269 -0.37 3.46 22.48
N CYS A 270 0.75 2.74 22.58
CA CYS A 270 0.92 1.68 23.59
C CYS A 270 0.71 2.16 25.05
N SER A 271 0.72 3.47 25.30
CA SER A 271 0.37 4.07 26.59
C SER A 271 -1.13 4.08 26.92
N SER A 272 -2.03 3.89 25.94
CA SER A 272 -3.49 3.87 26.15
C SER A 272 -4.10 2.46 26.22
N VAL A 273 -3.28 1.41 26.10
CA VAL A 273 -3.74 0.01 26.18
C VAL A 273 -4.14 -0.38 27.61
N ALA A 274 -3.77 0.41 28.62
CA ALA A 274 -4.23 0.21 29.99
C ALA A 274 -5.75 0.41 30.16
N ASP A 275 -6.42 1.12 29.24
CA ASP A 275 -7.84 1.48 29.36
C ASP A 275 -8.77 0.56 28.53
N THR A 276 -8.23 -0.34 27.70
CA THR A 276 -9.03 -1.26 26.86
C THR A 276 -9.16 -2.68 27.42
N ALA A 277 -8.61 -2.94 28.61
CA ALA A 277 -8.67 -4.24 29.29
C ALA A 277 -10.03 -4.55 29.96
N GLU A 278 -11.07 -3.74 29.73
CA GLU A 278 -12.45 -4.02 30.17
C GLU A 278 -13.32 -4.55 29.02
N TYR A 279 -12.91 -5.65 28.39
CA TYR A 279 -13.85 -6.53 27.70
C TYR A 279 -13.70 -7.94 28.29
N PRO A 280 -14.61 -8.37 29.19
CA PRO A 280 -14.56 -9.71 29.71
C PRO A 280 -14.93 -10.69 28.60
N PHE A 281 -13.96 -11.50 28.18
CA PHE A 281 -14.24 -12.78 27.54
C PHE A 281 -15.08 -13.59 28.53
N ALA A 282 -16.37 -13.77 28.22
CA ALA A 282 -17.23 -14.66 28.97
C ALA A 282 -16.76 -16.11 28.71
N GLU A 283 -16.10 -16.71 29.70
CA GLU A 283 -15.92 -18.16 29.76
C GLU A 283 -17.30 -18.80 30.01
N THR A 284 -17.91 -19.32 28.94
CA THR A 284 -19.08 -20.20 29.06
C THR A 284 -18.60 -21.59 29.49
N THR A 285 -18.66 -21.86 30.79
CA THR A 285 -18.54 -23.23 31.32
C THR A 285 -19.78 -24.03 30.92
N PHE A 286 -19.57 -25.07 30.12
CA PHE A 286 -20.59 -26.02 29.69
C PHE A 286 -20.79 -27.06 30.79
N GLU A 287 -21.88 -26.97 31.57
CA GLU A 287 -22.30 -28.05 32.47
C GLU A 287 -23.12 -29.09 31.68
N MET A 288 -22.68 -30.35 31.75
CA MET A 288 -23.41 -31.49 31.20
C MET A 288 -24.51 -31.91 32.18
N PRO A 289 -25.76 -32.17 31.74
CA PRO A 289 -26.81 -32.65 32.61
C PRO A 289 -26.65 -34.14 32.92
N ASN A 290 -26.93 -34.50 34.19
CA ASN A 290 -27.16 -35.87 34.65
C ASN A 290 -28.45 -36.46 34.06
#